data_AF-A0A841JFI7-F1
#
_entry.id   AF-A0A841JFI7-F1
#
_cell.length_a   1.000
_cell.length_b   1.000
_cell.length_c   1.000
_cell.angle_alpha   90.00
_cell.angle_beta   90.00
_cell.angle_gamma   90.00
#
_symmetry.space_group_name_H-M   'P 1'
#
loop_
_entity.id
_entity.type
_entity.pdbx_description
1 polymer ?
#
loop_
_entity_poly.entity_id
_entity_poly.type
_entity_poly.pdbx_seq_one_letter_code
_entity_poly.pdbx_strand_id
1 'polypeptide(L)'
;MESWKKLNDSTYLGKSYQLSGLDTLSAEDVRLEEHHGNLYYIPTVKNQNDGKPVIFTMTTVSADGFVFENPEHDFPQKITYNRMSKDSVAAEISGTYKRKQRAIKFPMGRVK
;
A
#
# COMPACT_ATOMS: atom_id res chain seq x y z
N MET A 1 -11.30 -3.07 -10.98
CA MET A 1 -11.27 -1.61 -11.27
C MET A 1 -10.62 -0.93 -10.09
N GLU A 2 -9.72 0.01 -10.33
CA GLU A 2 -9.00 0.73 -9.29
C GLU A 2 -9.27 2.22 -9.45
N SER A 3 -9.64 2.89 -8.36
CA SER A 3 -9.97 4.31 -8.36
C SER A 3 -9.30 4.98 -7.18
N TRP A 4 -8.50 6.00 -7.46
CA TRP A 4 -7.85 6.80 -6.44
C TRP A 4 -8.54 8.15 -6.36
N LYS A 5 -8.99 8.52 -5.16
CA LYS A 5 -9.58 9.81 -4.85
C LYS A 5 -8.65 10.52 -3.87
N LYS A 6 -8.03 11.61 -4.32
CA LYS A 6 -7.35 12.53 -3.41
C LYS A 6 -8.43 13.17 -2.53
N LEU A 7 -8.40 12.92 -1.23
CA LEU A 7 -9.32 13.53 -0.28
C LEU A 7 -8.80 14.94 0.05
N ASN A 8 -7.49 15.07 0.28
CA ASN A 8 -6.82 16.30 0.72
C ASN A 8 -5.37 16.31 0.20
N ASP A 9 -4.65 17.43 0.35
CA ASP A 9 -3.22 17.52 0.01
C ASP A 9 -2.35 16.45 0.67
N SER A 10 -2.78 16.01 1.85
CA SER A 10 -2.09 15.01 2.65
C SER A 10 -2.83 13.67 2.73
N THR A 11 -3.97 13.47 2.06
CA THR A 11 -4.74 12.22 2.18
C THR A 11 -5.25 11.72 0.84
N TYR A 12 -4.96 10.45 0.54
CA TYR A 12 -5.41 9.75 -0.65
C TYR A 12 -6.21 8.51 -0.27
N LEU A 13 -7.34 8.29 -0.95
CA LEU A 13 -8.17 7.10 -0.82
C LEU A 13 -8.15 6.31 -2.12
N GLY A 14 -7.45 5.18 -2.12
CA GLY A 14 -7.57 4.18 -3.17
C GLY A 14 -8.73 3.24 -2.86
N LYS A 15 -9.53 2.90 -3.86
CA LYS A 15 -10.42 1.74 -3.80
C LYS A 15 -10.08 0.82 -4.96
N SER A 16 -9.67 -0.40 -4.66
CA SER A 16 -9.48 -1.45 -5.64
C SER A 16 -10.55 -2.53 -5.46
N TYR A 17 -11.15 -2.91 -6.57
CA TYR A 17 -12.02 -4.07 -6.64
C TYR A 17 -11.26 -5.14 -7.41
N GLN A 18 -10.88 -6.20 -6.69
CA GLN A 18 -10.20 -7.35 -7.25
C GLN A 18 -11.19 -8.52 -7.31
N LEU A 19 -11.52 -8.96 -8.52
CA LEU A 19 -12.24 -10.23 -8.70
C LEU A 19 -11.22 -11.36 -8.54
N SER A 20 -11.33 -12.10 -7.44
CA SER A 20 -10.64 -13.37 -7.28
C SER A 20 -11.57 -14.49 -7.75
N GLY A 21 -11.45 -14.87 -9.02
CA GLY A 21 -12.26 -15.92 -9.66
C GLY A 21 -13.63 -15.45 -10.15
N LEU A 22 -14.60 -16.37 -10.26
CA LEU A 22 -15.95 -16.11 -10.75
C LEU A 22 -16.91 -15.56 -9.68
N ASP A 23 -16.62 -15.74 -8.39
CA ASP A 23 -17.61 -15.52 -7.32
C ASP A 23 -17.17 -14.53 -6.22
N THR A 24 -15.87 -14.22 -6.09
CA THR A 24 -15.39 -13.39 -4.97
C THR A 24 -14.92 -12.02 -5.45
N LEU A 25 -15.78 -11.02 -5.26
CA LEU A 25 -15.44 -9.62 -5.43
C LEU A 25 -14.81 -9.09 -4.12
N SER A 26 -13.49 -9.02 -4.08
CA SER A 26 -12.75 -8.42 -2.95
C SER A 26 -12.68 -6.92 -3.16
N ALA A 27 -13.32 -6.16 -2.27
CA ALA A 27 -13.16 -4.71 -2.18
C ALA A 27 -12.04 -4.40 -1.17
N GLU A 28 -11.04 -3.68 -1.64
CA GLU A 28 -9.92 -3.19 -0.88
C GLU A 28 -9.99 -1.67 -0.87
N ASP A 29 -10.10 -1.09 0.33
CA ASP A 29 -10.06 0.33 0.59
C ASP A 29 -8.67 0.67 1.12
N VAL A 30 -7.87 1.37 0.32
CA VAL A 30 -6.54 1.85 0.68
C VAL A 30 -6.62 3.30 1.11
N ARG A 31 -6.09 3.61 2.30
CA ARG A 31 -6.00 4.98 2.79
C ARG A 31 -4.55 5.35 3.01
N LEU A 32 -4.08 6.40 2.35
CA LEU A 32 -2.75 6.96 2.53
C LEU A 32 -2.91 8.31 3.21
N GLU A 33 -2.34 8.46 4.40
CA GLU A 33 -2.43 9.67 5.23
C GLU A 33 -1.03 10.20 5.52
N GLU A 34 -0.78 11.46 5.20
CA GLU A 34 0.44 12.18 5.55
C GLU A 34 0.14 13.09 6.74
N HIS A 35 0.80 12.87 7.87
CA HIS A 35 0.70 13.69 9.06
C HIS A 35 2.09 14.19 9.43
N HIS A 36 2.26 15.51 9.46
CA HIS A 36 3.48 16.14 9.99
C HIS A 36 4.80 15.68 9.32
N GLY A 37 4.73 15.29 8.04
CA GLY A 37 5.88 14.74 7.30
C GLY A 37 6.03 13.22 7.41
N ASN A 38 5.16 12.55 8.16
CA ASN A 38 5.09 11.09 8.26
C ASN A 38 3.92 10.56 7.43
N LEU A 39 4.20 9.61 6.54
CA LEU A 39 3.15 8.92 5.79
C LEU A 39 2.69 7.66 6.54
N TYR A 40 1.41 7.34 6.40
CA TYR A 40 0.76 6.16 6.92
C TYR A 40 -0.01 5.50 5.78
N TYR A 41 0.29 4.24 5.50
CA TYR A 41 -0.38 3.46 4.46
C TYR A 41 -1.29 2.43 5.11
N ILE A 42 -2.59 2.52 4.86
CA ILE A 42 -3.62 1.78 5.58
C ILE A 42 -4.55 1.07 4.59
N PRO A 43 -4.13 -0.07 4.02
CA PRO A 43 -5.01 -0.95 3.26
C PRO A 43 -6.00 -1.65 4.19
N THR A 44 -7.26 -1.64 3.78
CA THR A 44 -8.39 -2.29 4.47
C THR A 44 -9.09 -3.19 3.47
N VAL A 45 -9.02 -4.51 3.68
CA VAL A 45 -9.67 -5.47 2.79
C VAL A 45 -10.84 -6.08 3.52
N LYS A 46 -12.07 -5.88 3.04
CA LYS A 46 -13.26 -6.40 3.76
C LYS A 46 -13.30 -7.92 3.86
N ASN A 47 -12.69 -8.63 2.91
CA ASN A 47 -12.68 -10.09 2.81
C ASN A 47 -11.32 -10.73 3.15
N GLN A 48 -10.31 -9.95 3.53
CA GLN A 48 -9.02 -10.46 3.97
C GLN A 48 -8.65 -9.84 5.31
N ASN A 49 -7.81 -10.52 6.09
CA ASN A 49 -7.35 -10.04 7.39
C ASN A 49 -8.50 -9.71 8.37
N ASP A 50 -9.56 -10.53 8.40
CA ASP A 50 -10.72 -10.36 9.31
C ASP A 50 -11.47 -9.02 9.11
N GLY A 51 -11.28 -8.36 7.96
CA GLY A 51 -11.83 -7.02 7.72
C GLY A 51 -11.07 -5.90 8.42
N LYS A 52 -9.88 -6.17 8.98
CA LYS A 52 -9.10 -5.21 9.76
C LYS A 52 -8.17 -4.39 8.87
N PRO A 53 -8.13 -3.06 9.05
CA PRO A 53 -7.15 -2.21 8.40
C PRO A 53 -5.74 -2.57 8.89
N VAL A 54 -4.80 -2.67 7.95
CA VAL A 54 -3.40 -2.91 8.27
C VAL A 54 -2.68 -1.58 8.19
N ILE A 55 -2.17 -1.08 9.32
CA ILE A 55 -1.50 0.22 9.36
C ILE A 55 -0.01 -0.01 9.13
N PHE A 56 0.54 0.59 8.08
CA PHE A 56 1.98 0.64 7.84
C PHE A 56 2.47 2.04 8.16
N THR A 57 3.39 2.12 9.12
CA THR A 57 3.97 3.41 9.53
C THR A 57 5.24 3.64 8.74
N MET A 58 5.40 4.85 8.20
CA MET A 58 6.64 5.24 7.55
C MET A 58 7.77 5.29 8.58
N THR A 59 8.77 4.45 8.36
CA THR A 59 9.98 4.32 9.19
C THR A 59 11.10 5.23 8.65
N THR A 60 11.14 5.41 7.33
CA THR A 60 12.20 6.14 6.62
C THR A 60 11.59 6.98 5.52
N VAL A 61 12.04 8.23 5.43
CA VAL A 61 11.75 9.14 4.31
C VAL A 61 13.05 9.70 3.76
N SER A 62 13.15 9.68 2.44
CA SER A 62 14.26 10.21 1.66
C SER A 62 13.70 11.01 0.47
N ALA A 63 14.52 11.87 -0.13
CA ALA A 63 14.11 12.64 -1.31
C ALA A 63 13.68 11.75 -2.50
N ASP A 64 14.25 10.54 -2.57
CA ASP A 64 14.02 9.55 -3.62
C ASP A 64 12.99 8.46 -3.26
N GLY A 65 12.49 8.42 -2.01
CA GLY A 65 11.58 7.35 -1.62
C GLY A 65 11.21 7.28 -0.15
N PHE A 66 10.31 6.36 0.18
CA PHE A 66 9.72 6.18 1.50
C PHE A 66 9.71 4.69 1.85
N VAL A 67 9.95 4.35 3.10
CA VAL A 67 9.84 2.96 3.60
C VAL A 67 8.82 2.94 4.71
N PHE A 68 7.88 2.03 4.60
CA PHE A 68 6.86 1.75 5.59
C PHE A 68 7.08 0.36 6.15
N GLU A 69 6.91 0.20 7.45
CA GLU A 69 7.06 -1.09 8.12
C GLU A 69 5.83 -1.36 8.97
N ASN A 70 5.42 -2.63 9.01
CA ASN A 70 4.47 -3.17 9.95
C ASN A 70 4.98 -4.56 10.43
N PRO A 71 5.71 -4.61 11.54
CA PRO A 71 6.19 -5.87 12.10
C PRO A 71 5.08 -6.74 12.69
N GLU A 72 3.89 -6.18 12.95
CA GLU A 72 2.74 -6.91 13.51
C GLU A 72 2.05 -7.81 12.48
N HIS A 73 2.34 -7.64 11.18
CA HIS A 73 1.73 -8.41 10.10
C HIS A 73 2.66 -9.54 9.60
N ASP A 74 2.10 -10.68 9.17
CA ASP A 74 2.89 -11.82 8.69
C ASP A 74 3.46 -11.55 7.28
N PHE A 75 2.63 -11.00 6.38
CA PHE A 75 3.06 -10.49 5.07
C PHE A 75 2.03 -9.51 4.48
N PRO A 76 2.43 -8.39 3.86
CA PRO A 76 3.79 -7.84 3.83
C PRO A 76 4.16 -7.20 5.19
N GLN A 77 5.46 -7.12 5.47
CA GLN A 77 6.01 -6.49 6.69
C GLN A 77 6.67 -5.15 6.39
N LYS A 78 7.08 -4.93 5.14
CA LYS A 78 7.78 -3.74 4.69
C LYS A 78 7.27 -3.34 3.31
N ILE A 79 7.10 -2.05 3.09
CA ILE A 79 6.68 -1.46 1.83
C ILE A 79 7.62 -0.30 1.51
N THR A 80 8.36 -0.40 0.41
CA THR A 80 9.31 0.61 -0.03
C THR A 80 8.78 1.29 -1.28
N TYR A 81 8.50 2.57 -1.21
CA TYR A 81 8.15 3.40 -2.35
C TYR A 81 9.41 4.09 -2.87
N ASN A 82 9.87 3.71 -4.05
CA ASN A 82 10.93 4.42 -4.76
C ASN A 82 10.33 5.31 -5.85
N ARG A 83 10.70 6.59 -5.84
CA ARG A 83 10.35 7.53 -6.88
C ARG A 83 11.24 7.28 -8.09
N MET A 84 10.72 6.57 -9.09
CA MET A 84 11.45 6.31 -10.33
C MET A 84 11.57 7.57 -11.21
N SER A 85 10.56 8.44 -11.21
CA SER A 85 10.53 9.68 -12.01
C SER A 85 9.57 10.72 -11.41
N LYS A 86 9.48 11.91 -12.01
CA LYS A 86 8.55 12.97 -11.55
C LYS A 86 7.09 12.49 -11.49
N ASP A 87 6.71 11.58 -12.39
CA ASP A 87 5.34 11.06 -12.57
C ASP A 87 5.21 9.53 -12.37
N SER A 88 6.31 8.84 -12.03
CA SER A 88 6.34 7.39 -11.85
C SER A 88 6.93 7.03 -10.50
N VAL A 89 6.21 6.21 -9.74
CA VAL A 89 6.64 5.65 -8.46
C VAL A 89 6.60 4.13 -8.57
N ALA A 90 7.49 3.43 -7.89
CA ALA A 90 7.46 1.98 -7.75
C ALA A 90 7.31 1.63 -6.28
N ALA A 91 6.26 0.91 -5.92
CA ALA A 91 6.10 0.35 -4.58
C ALA A 91 6.66 -1.07 -4.57
N GLU A 92 7.45 -1.43 -3.57
CA GLU A 92 7.98 -2.76 -3.37
C GLU A 92 7.53 -3.24 -2.00
N ILE A 93 6.63 -4.21 -1.97
CA ILE A 93 6.25 -4.87 -0.72
C ILE A 93 7.17 -6.07 -0.50
N SER A 94 7.70 -6.20 0.70
CA SER A 94 8.53 -7.33 1.11
C SER A 94 8.12 -7.83 2.49
N GLY A 95 8.39 -9.10 2.76
CA GLY A 95 8.07 -9.72 4.03
C GLY A 95 8.38 -11.21 4.03
N THR A 96 8.24 -11.82 5.21
CA THR A 96 8.54 -13.24 5.39
C THR A 96 7.26 -14.03 5.58
N TYR A 97 6.78 -14.68 4.52
CA TYR A 97 5.60 -15.56 4.62
C TYR A 97 6.04 -17.02 4.75
N LYS A 98 5.68 -17.69 5.84
CA LYS A 98 6.03 -19.10 6.12
C LYS A 98 7.53 -19.42 5.95
N ARG A 99 8.41 -18.63 6.59
CA ARG A 99 9.89 -18.71 6.46
C ARG A 99 10.46 -18.49 5.06
N LYS A 100 9.64 -18.08 4.08
CA LYS A 100 10.11 -17.69 2.74
C LYS A 100 10.00 -16.18 2.60
N GLN A 101 11.13 -15.53 2.27
CA GLN A 101 11.10 -14.14 1.87
C GLN A 101 10.35 -14.02 0.55
N ARG A 102 9.39 -13.11 0.51
CA ARG A 102 8.70 -12.71 -0.71
C ARG A 102 8.86 -11.21 -0.86
N ALA A 103 9.08 -10.79 -2.10
CA ALA A 103 9.06 -9.38 -2.48
C ALA A 103 8.24 -9.25 -3.77
N ILE A 104 7.36 -8.27 -3.81
CA ILE A 104 6.50 -7.98 -4.96
C ILE A 104 6.65 -6.50 -5.27
N LYS A 105 7.05 -6.20 -6.51
CA LYS A 105 7.18 -4.83 -7.00
C LYS A 105 5.93 -4.47 -7.80
N PHE A 106 5.31 -3.37 -7.42
CA PHE A 106 4.17 -2.74 -8.06
C PHE A 106 4.64 -1.45 -8.72
N PRO A 107 4.75 -1.40 -10.06
CA PRO A 107 4.95 -0.15 -10.76
C PRO A 107 3.68 0.69 -10.62
N MET A 108 3.77 1.80 -9.89
CA MET A 108 2.68 2.76 -9.70
C MET A 108 2.90 3.95 -10.63
N GLY A 109 2.39 3.81 -11.86
CA GLY A 109 2.24 4.94 -12.77
C GLY A 109 0.99 5.73 -12.40
N ARG A 110 1.06 7.06 -12.44
CA ARG A 110 -0.17 7.87 -12.48
C ARG A 110 -1.02 7.39 -13.66
N VAL A 111 -2.22 6.88 -13.40
CA VAL A 111 -3.22 6.69 -14.44
C VAL A 111 -3.62 8.10 -14.89
N LYS A 112 -3.27 8.45 -16.13
CA LYS A 112 -3.53 9.75 -16.74
C LYS A 112 -5.01 9.93 -17.07
#